data_AF-A0A840NYL5-F1
#
_entry.id   AF-A0A840NYL5-F1
#
_cell.length_a   1.000
_cell.length_b   1.000
_cell.length_c   1.000
_cell.angle_alpha   90.00
_cell.angle_beta   90.00
_cell.angle_gamma   90.00
#
_symmetry.space_group_name_H-M   'P 1'
#
loop_
_entity.id
_entity.type
_entity.pdbx_description
1 polymer ?
#
loop_
_entity_poly.entity_id
_entity_poly.type
_entity_poly.pdbx_seq_one_letter_code
_entity_poly.pdbx_strand_id
1 'polypeptide(L)'
;MNITIKHAAARGIDVDMQLVPKAKALLGKFIQNVQNIPAMPWKEVPAFYQSLNDNIVSNLALKLLILTGVRSMPIRHIRLEEINQSMLYLV
;
A
#
# COMPACT_ATOMS: atom_id res chain seq x y z
N MET A 1 -0.41 12.76 10.13
CA MET A 1 -0.57 14.15 10.61
C MET A 1 -0.29 14.31 12.10
N ASN A 2 -0.93 13.56 13.01
CA ASN A 2 -0.69 13.78 14.45
C ASN A 2 0.76 13.42 14.87
N ILE A 3 1.33 12.35 14.30
CA ILE A 3 2.71 11.93 14.57
C ILE A 3 3.73 13.02 14.18
N THR A 4 3.54 13.67 13.03
CA THR A 4 4.47 14.69 12.53
C THR A 4 4.42 15.98 13.37
N ILE A 5 3.24 16.40 13.83
CA ILE A 5 3.08 17.58 14.69
C ILE A 5 3.73 17.34 16.05
N LYS A 6 3.47 16.18 16.67
CA LYS A 6 4.11 15.80 17.94
C LYS A 6 5.63 15.76 17.83
N HIS A 7 6.13 15.22 16.72
CA HIS A 7 7.57 15.15 16.45
C HIS A 7 8.21 16.53 16.27
N ALA A 8 7.53 17.45 15.58
CA ALA A 8 7.98 18.83 15.42
C ALA A 8 8.01 19.58 16.76
N ALA A 9 6.95 19.45 17.57
CA ALA A 9 6.89 20.01 18.92
C ALA A 9 8.01 19.47 19.81
N ALA A 10 8.27 18.16 19.77
CA ALA A 10 9.37 17.53 20.51
C ALA A 10 10.75 18.03 20.07
N ARG A 11 10.89 18.49 18.83
CA ARG A 11 12.09 19.15 18.30
C ARG A 11 12.18 20.65 18.60
N GLY A 12 11.24 21.21 19.36
CA GLY A 12 11.21 22.62 19.73
C GLY A 12 10.74 23.55 18.61
N ILE A 13 10.12 23.01 17.56
CA ILE A 13 9.48 23.83 16.51
C ILE A 13 8.15 24.33 17.07
N ASP A 14 7.91 25.63 16.96
CA ASP A 14 6.64 26.22 17.36
C ASP A 14 5.53 25.75 16.41
N VAL A 15 4.72 24.80 16.90
CA VAL A 15 3.62 24.18 16.15
C VAL A 15 2.36 24.16 17.00
N ASP A 16 1.24 24.50 16.36
CA ASP A 16 -0.07 24.40 17.00
C ASP A 16 -0.47 22.92 17.17
N MET A 17 -0.51 22.44 18.41
CA MET A 17 -0.92 21.07 18.71
C MET A 17 -2.39 20.80 18.33
N GLN A 18 -3.19 21.85 18.19
CA GLN A 18 -4.60 21.79 17.77
C GLN A 18 -4.80 22.00 16.27
N LEU A 19 -3.72 21.97 15.46
CA LEU A 19 -3.78 22.20 14.01
C LEU A 19 -4.79 21.28 13.29
N VAL A 20 -4.80 19.98 13.62
CA VAL A 20 -5.71 19.01 12.96
C VAL A 20 -7.18 19.26 13.31
N PRO A 21 -7.57 19.43 14.59
CA PRO A 21 -8.94 19.85 14.95
C PRO A 21 -9.38 21.15 14.28
N LYS A 22 -8.53 22.19 14.29
CA LYS A 22 -8.85 23.49 13.67
C LYS A 22 -9.04 23.35 12.15
N ALA A 23 -8.16 22.62 11.47
CA ALA A 23 -8.29 22.36 10.04
C ALA A 23 -9.60 21.61 9.71
N LYS A 24 -9.99 20.62 10.52
CA LYS A 24 -11.26 19.92 10.35
C LYS A 24 -12.47 20.85 10.55
N ALA A 25 -12.42 21.74 11.52
CA ALA A 25 -13.50 22.72 11.74
C ALA A 25 -13.62 23.70 10.56
N LEU A 26 -12.49 24.15 10.01
CA LEU A 26 -12.45 25.06 8.85
C LEU A 26 -12.90 24.39 7.55
N LEU A 27 -12.44 23.17 7.29
CA LEU A 27 -12.75 22.43 6.06
C LEU A 27 -14.15 21.79 6.08
N GLY A 28 -14.80 21.74 7.25
CA GLY A 28 -16.10 21.12 7.42
C GLY A 28 -16.07 19.59 7.30
N LYS A 29 -17.23 19.02 6.95
CA LYS A 29 -17.39 17.56 6.86
C LYS A 29 -16.63 17.02 5.65
N PHE A 30 -15.55 16.28 5.90
CA PHE A 30 -14.94 15.46 4.85
C PHE A 30 -15.91 14.36 4.43
N ILE A 31 -16.39 14.44 3.19
CA ILE A 31 -17.22 13.39 2.59
C ILE A 31 -16.28 12.51 1.76
N GLN A 32 -15.90 11.37 2.33
CA GLN A 32 -15.22 10.34 1.55
C GLN A 32 -16.26 9.69 0.62
N ASN A 33 -16.26 10.05 -0.65
CA ASN A 33 -17.09 9.38 -1.64
C ASN A 33 -16.44 8.03 -1.97
N VAL A 34 -16.75 7.00 -1.17
CA VAL A 34 -16.24 5.64 -1.38
C VAL A 34 -17.02 5.04 -2.53
N GLN A 35 -16.40 5.03 -3.70
CA GLN A 35 -16.88 4.26 -4.85
C GLN A 35 -16.26 2.88 -4.82
N ASN A 36 -17.08 1.83 -4.98
CA ASN A 36 -16.57 0.48 -5.11
C ASN A 36 -15.89 0.35 -6.47
N ILE A 37 -14.62 -0.07 -6.47
CA ILE A 37 -13.95 -0.50 -7.69
C ILE A 37 -14.25 -1.99 -7.82
N PRO A 38 -14.97 -2.42 -8.88
CA PRO A 38 -15.32 -3.82 -9.04
C PRO A 38 -14.05 -4.64 -9.24
N ALA A 39 -14.04 -5.82 -8.61
CA ALA A 39 -12.96 -6.77 -8.83
C ALA A 39 -13.03 -7.36 -10.25
N MET A 40 -11.87 -7.71 -10.79
CA MET A 40 -11.80 -8.52 -12.01
C MET A 40 -12.49 -9.88 -11.79
N PRO A 41 -13.28 -10.38 -12.75
CA PRO A 41 -13.83 -11.73 -12.70
C PRO A 41 -12.72 -12.78 -12.58
N TRP A 42 -12.86 -13.72 -11.64
CA TRP A 42 -11.83 -14.76 -11.40
C TRP A 42 -11.44 -15.55 -12.65
N LYS A 43 -12.40 -15.78 -13.55
CA LYS A 43 -12.18 -16.51 -14.82
C LYS A 43 -11.25 -15.78 -15.79
N GLU A 44 -11.07 -14.47 -15.64
CA GLU A 44 -10.23 -13.63 -16.52
C GLU A 44 -8.79 -13.53 -16.01
N VAL A 45 -8.56 -13.81 -14.72
CA VAL A 45 -7.23 -13.72 -14.09
C VAL A 45 -6.16 -14.55 -14.82
N PRO A 46 -6.42 -15.79 -15.29
CA PRO A 46 -5.42 -16.55 -16.02
C PRO A 46 -4.97 -15.87 -17.33
N ALA A 47 -5.92 -15.30 -18.08
CA ALA A 47 -5.61 -14.59 -19.32
C ALA A 47 -4.85 -13.28 -19.04
N PHE A 48 -5.24 -12.55 -17.99
CA PHE A 48 -4.51 -11.37 -17.53
C PHE A 48 -3.09 -11.70 -17.06
N TYR A 49 -2.91 -12.78 -16.29
CA TYR A 49 -1.58 -13.23 -15.84
C TYR A 49 -0.66 -13.52 -17.03
N GLN A 50 -1.19 -14.15 -18.08
CA GLN A 50 -0.44 -14.46 -19.30
C GLN A 50 -0.08 -13.23 -20.14
N SER A 51 -0.88 -12.16 -20.08
CA SER A 51 -0.60 -10.92 -20.84
C SER A 51 0.53 -10.08 -20.25
N LEU A 52 0.96 -10.37 -19.01
CA LEU A 52 2.03 -9.65 -18.32
C LEU A 52 3.41 -10.02 -18.89
N ASN A 53 4.16 -8.99 -19.31
CA ASN A 53 5.53 -9.10 -19.84
C ASN A 53 6.56 -9.35 -18.73
N ASP A 54 7.34 -10.43 -18.83
CA ASP A 54 8.35 -10.84 -17.85
C ASP A 54 9.61 -9.96 -17.82
N ASN A 55 9.83 -9.13 -18.85
CA ASN A 55 10.95 -8.18 -18.87
C ASN A 55 10.70 -6.95 -17.99
N ILE A 56 9.51 -6.81 -17.41
CA ILE A 56 9.14 -5.68 -16.57
C ILE A 56 9.06 -6.16 -15.11
N VAL A 57 9.90 -5.61 -14.24
CA VAL A 57 9.98 -6.01 -12.82
C VAL A 57 8.64 -5.85 -12.09
N SER A 58 7.88 -4.79 -12.37
CA SER A 58 6.55 -4.61 -11.77
C SER A 58 5.54 -5.67 -12.21
N ASN A 59 5.69 -6.21 -13.43
CA ASN A 59 4.84 -7.30 -13.92
C ASN A 59 5.20 -8.61 -13.22
N LEU A 60 6.50 -8.90 -13.03
CA LEU A 60 6.94 -10.05 -12.24
C LEU A 60 6.45 -9.97 -10.79
N ALA A 61 6.54 -8.78 -10.18
CA ALA A 61 6.00 -8.54 -8.84
C ALA A 61 4.48 -8.76 -8.80
N LEU A 62 3.74 -8.32 -9.82
CA LEU A 62 2.30 -8.56 -9.93
C LEU A 62 1.96 -10.04 -10.14
N LYS A 63 2.74 -10.76 -10.96
CA LYS A 63 2.60 -12.22 -11.11
C LYS A 63 2.79 -12.92 -9.75
N LEU A 64 3.84 -12.57 -9.01
CA LEU A 64 4.09 -13.12 -7.68
C LEU A 64 2.97 -12.78 -6.69
N LEU A 65 2.42 -11.57 -6.76
CA LEU A 65 1.27 -11.13 -5.95
C LEU A 65 0.03 -11.99 -6.23
N ILE A 66 -0.27 -12.25 -7.50
CA ILE A 66 -1.41 -13.09 -7.91
C ILE A 66 -1.25 -14.52 -7.38
N LEU A 67 -0.04 -15.08 -7.43
CA LEU A 67 0.24 -16.46 -7.00
C LEU A 67 0.22 -16.64 -5.47
N THR A 68 0.58 -15.60 -4.71
CA THR A 68 0.74 -15.67 -3.24
C THR A 68 -0.44 -15.09 -2.47
N GLY A 69 -1.22 -14.20 -3.08
CA GLY A 69 -2.41 -13.59 -2.45
C GLY A 69 -2.09 -12.62 -1.30
N VAL A 70 -0.83 -12.23 -1.11
CA VAL A 70 -0.42 -11.32 -0.02
C VAL A 70 -0.63 -9.85 -0.39
N ARG A 71 -0.36 -8.92 0.54
CA ARG A 71 -0.36 -7.48 0.21
C ARG A 71 0.90 -7.09 -0.56
N SER A 72 0.85 -5.97 -1.25
CA SER A 72 1.97 -5.50 -2.08
C SER A 72 3.24 -5.13 -1.30
N MET A 73 3.16 -4.83 0.00
CA MET A 73 4.33 -4.44 0.80
C MET A 73 5.36 -5.57 0.90
N PRO A 74 5.00 -6.80 1.34
CA PRO A 74 5.92 -7.93 1.36
C PRO A 74 6.61 -8.18 0.02
N ILE A 75 5.87 -8.12 -1.10
CA ILE A 75 6.43 -8.36 -2.44
C ILE A 75 7.45 -7.29 -2.85
N ARG A 76 7.23 -6.02 -2.46
CA ARG A 76 8.13 -4.91 -2.84
C ARG A 76 9.40 -4.83 -1.99
N HIS A 77 9.42 -5.45 -0.81
CA HIS A 77 10.55 -5.40 0.12
C HIS A 77 11.14 -6.79 0.39
N ILE A 78 10.71 -7.79 -0.38
CA ILE A 78 11.23 -9.15 -0.28
C ILE A 78 12.73 -9.17 -0.52
N ARG A 79 13.43 -9.93 0.30
CA ARG A 79 14.87 -10.16 0.17
C ARG A 79 15.12 -11.60 -0.25
N LEU A 80 16.25 -11.85 -0.90
CA LEU A 80 16.58 -13.19 -1.39
C LEU A 80 16.71 -14.20 -0.25
N GLU A 81 17.18 -13.78 0.94
CA GLU A 81 17.24 -14.63 2.13
C GLU A 81 15.86 -15.09 2.66
N GLU A 82 14.77 -14.46 2.23
CA GLU A 82 13.40 -14.82 2.61
C GLU A 82 12.80 -15.90 1.68
N ILE A 83 13.54 -16.33 0.66
CA ILE A 83 13.14 -17.34 -0.31
C ILE A 83 13.95 -18.62 -0.08
N ASN A 84 13.27 -19.71 0.29
CA ASN A 84 13.90 -21.01 0.48
C ASN A 84 13.19 -22.07 -0.37
N GLN A 85 13.86 -22.57 -1.42
CA GLN A 85 13.31 -23.56 -2.34
C GLN A 85 11.94 -23.11 -2.89
N SER A 86 10.85 -23.73 -2.41
CA SER A 86 9.47 -23.45 -2.80
C SER A 86 8.70 -22.62 -1.75
N MET A 87 9.37 -22.18 -0.69
CA MET A 87 8.78 -21.48 0.45
C MET A 87 9.21 -20.01 0.49
N LEU A 88 8.22 -19.13 0.71
CA LEU A 88 8.37 -17.69 0.86
C LEU A 88 8.05 -17.28 2.30
N TYR A 89 9.05 -16.80 3.04
CA TYR A 89 8.89 -16.35 4.42
C TYR A 89 8.66 -14.84 4.45
N LEU A 90 7.40 -14.44 4.54
CA LEU A 90 7.02 -13.02 4.60
C LEU A 90 6.85 -12.63 6.07
N VAL A 91 7.84 -11.92 6.62
CA VAL A 91 7.79 -11.33 7.98
C VAL A 91 7.14 -9.95 7.94
#